data_AF-A0A5K0VPI0-F1
#
_entry.id   AF-A0A5K0VPI0-F1
#
_cell.length_a   1.000
_cell.length_b   1.000
_cell.length_c   1.000
_cell.angle_alpha   90.00
_cell.angle_beta   90.00
_cell.angle_gamma   90.00
#
_symmetry.space_group_name_H-M   'P 1'
#
loop_
_entity.id
_entity.type
_entity.pdbx_description
1 polymer ?
#
loop_
_entity_poly.entity_id
_entity_poly.type
_entity_poly.pdbx_seq_one_letter_code
_entity_poly.pdbx_strand_id
1 'polypeptide(L)'
;KFLEDYIKQSLLPLCLSLNFDTIKLLKDDDRKIVLTIMKDDSEDNSIKLIKMLRAAASANRDLIFAYVGWEQWEGFVEAFDVNRWTSLPRMVVWDGKEEYYS
;
A
#
# COMPACT_ATOMS: atom_id res chain seq x y z
N LYS A 1 6.63 17.16 19.84
CA LYS A 1 5.90 15.96 19.35
C LYS A 1 5.08 16.27 18.11
N PHE A 2 4.11 17.20 18.12
CA PHE A 2 3.31 17.56 16.92
C PHE A 2 4.12 17.80 15.63
N LEU A 3 5.20 18.60 15.67
CA LEU A 3 6.00 18.86 14.47
C LEU A 3 6.72 17.62 13.95
N GLU A 4 7.21 16.76 14.84
CA GLU A 4 7.91 15.52 14.47
C GLU A 4 6.92 14.52 13.84
N ASP A 5 5.74 14.38 14.45
CA ASP A 5 4.67 13.52 13.92
C ASP A 5 4.16 14.03 12.56
N TYR A 6 4.02 15.35 12.41
CA TYR A 6 3.65 15.98 11.14
C TYR A 6 4.70 15.76 10.05
N ILE A 7 5.99 15.87 10.37
CA ILE A 7 7.08 15.60 9.44
C ILE A 7 7.02 14.13 9.01
N LYS A 8 6.96 13.19 9.96
CA LYS A 8 6.86 11.73 9.68
C LYS A 8 5.68 11.41 8.75
N GLN A 9 4.50 11.95 9.03
CA GLN A 9 3.30 11.76 8.20
C GLN A 9 3.42 12.36 6.79
N SER A 10 4.34 13.31 6.59
CA SER A 10 4.55 14.02 5.32
C SER A 10 5.68 13.41 4.47
N LEU A 11 6.49 12.50 5.02
CA LEU A 11 7.61 11.87 4.29
C LEU A 11 7.15 10.87 3.23
N LEU A 12 6.00 10.22 3.45
CA LEU A 12 5.43 9.27 2.51
C LEU A 12 4.46 9.96 1.55
N PRO A 13 4.38 9.52 0.29
CA PRO A 13 3.30 9.93 -0.59
C PRO A 13 1.95 9.50 0.00
N LEU A 14 0.88 10.22 -0.35
CA LEU A 14 -0.47 9.91 0.12
C LEU A 14 -0.89 8.46 -0.21
N CYS A 15 -0.48 7.94 -1.38
CA CYS A 15 -0.74 6.56 -1.75
C CYS A 15 0.53 6.01 -2.40
N LEU A 16 1.11 4.98 -1.78
CA LEU A 16 2.41 4.41 -2.15
C LEU A 16 2.23 3.21 -3.10
N SER A 17 2.87 3.25 -4.26
CA SER A 17 3.05 2.05 -5.09
C SER A 17 4.09 1.15 -4.43
N LEU A 18 3.72 -0.10 -4.14
CA LEU A 18 4.64 -1.07 -3.55
C LEU A 18 5.48 -1.79 -4.60
N ASN A 19 6.77 -1.79 -4.35
CA ASN A 19 7.78 -2.59 -5.01
C ASN A 19 8.90 -2.90 -3.99
N PHE A 20 9.92 -3.64 -4.43
CA PHE A 20 11.05 -4.03 -3.58
C PHE A 20 11.76 -2.85 -2.87
N ASP A 21 11.71 -1.65 -3.42
CA ASP A 21 12.35 -0.49 -2.83
C ASP A 21 11.41 0.31 -1.92
N THR A 22 10.16 0.50 -2.33
CA THR A 22 9.21 1.30 -1.55
C THR A 22 8.69 0.57 -0.31
N ILE A 23 8.68 -0.76 -0.31
CA ILE A 23 8.32 -1.54 0.89
C ILE A 23 9.26 -1.22 2.06
N LYS A 24 10.55 -0.96 1.79
CA LYS A 24 11.56 -0.64 2.81
C LYS A 24 11.24 0.66 3.55
N LEU A 25 10.50 1.59 2.90
CA LEU A 25 10.05 2.84 3.52
C LEU A 25 9.02 2.63 4.63
N LEU A 26 8.40 1.45 4.69
CA LEU A 26 7.37 1.12 5.68
C LEU A 26 7.95 0.51 6.96
N LYS A 27 9.22 0.08 6.94
CA LYS A 27 9.84 -0.69 8.02
C LYS A 27 9.89 0.05 9.36
N ASP A 28 10.13 1.35 9.31
CA ASP A 28 10.30 2.20 10.51
C ASP A 28 9.03 3.03 10.81
N ASP A 29 7.91 2.73 10.14
CA ASP A 29 6.64 3.42 10.35
C ASP A 29 5.66 2.54 11.14
N ASP A 30 5.23 3.02 12.31
CA ASP A 30 4.34 2.28 13.21
C ASP A 30 2.87 2.28 12.75
N ARG A 31 2.52 3.02 11.69
CA ARG A 31 1.14 3.12 11.19
C ARG A 31 0.70 1.82 10.50
N LYS A 32 -0.57 1.48 10.64
CA LYS A 32 -1.18 0.38 9.88
C LYS A 32 -1.26 0.73 8.40
N ILE A 33 -1.02 -0.27 7.56
CA ILE A 33 -1.00 -0.15 6.11
C ILE A 33 -2.30 -0.69 5.55
N VAL A 34 -3.06 0.15 4.88
CA VAL A 34 -4.19 -0.25 4.04
C VAL A 34 -3.64 -0.59 2.66
N LEU A 35 -3.41 -1.88 2.43
CA LEU A 35 -2.87 -2.40 1.18
C LEU A 35 -4.02 -2.76 0.24
N THR A 36 -4.02 -2.16 -0.95
CA THR A 36 -4.94 -2.52 -2.04
C THR A 36 -4.21 -3.30 -3.11
N ILE A 37 -4.62 -4.56 -3.29
CA ILE A 37 -4.11 -5.45 -4.33
C ILE A 37 -5.05 -5.35 -5.52
N MET A 38 -4.51 -5.04 -6.69
CA MET A 38 -5.23 -4.96 -7.96
C MET A 38 -4.58 -5.88 -8.99
N LYS A 39 -5.19 -6.04 -10.17
CA LYS A 39 -4.64 -6.92 -11.21
C LYS A 39 -3.37 -6.33 -11.82
N ASP A 40 -3.52 -5.15 -12.42
CA ASP A 40 -2.46 -4.34 -13.03
C ASP A 40 -2.68 -2.88 -12.60
N ASP A 41 -1.64 -2.21 -12.10
CA ASP A 41 -1.73 -0.84 -11.60
C ASP A 41 -1.74 0.25 -12.69
N SER A 42 -1.54 -0.15 -13.95
CA SER A 42 -1.53 0.74 -15.11
C SER A 42 -2.88 0.84 -15.85
N GLU A 43 -3.84 -0.06 -15.55
CA GLU A 43 -5.17 -0.04 -16.16
C GLU A 43 -5.99 1.21 -15.76
N ASP A 44 -6.86 1.69 -16.66
CA ASP A 44 -7.71 2.87 -16.43
C ASP A 44 -8.55 2.79 -15.14
N ASN A 45 -9.06 1.60 -14.82
CA ASN A 45 -9.85 1.37 -13.60
C ASN A 45 -8.97 1.40 -12.35
N SER A 46 -7.76 0.88 -12.43
CA SER A 46 -6.75 0.96 -11.37
C SER A 46 -6.33 2.40 -11.11
N ILE A 47 -6.14 3.21 -12.15
CA ILE A 47 -5.85 4.65 -12.02
C ILE A 47 -6.99 5.38 -11.30
N LYS A 48 -8.26 5.07 -11.60
CA LYS A 48 -9.42 5.62 -10.88
C LYS A 48 -9.43 5.20 -9.41
N LEU A 49 -9.11 3.94 -9.12
CA LEU A 49 -9.01 3.43 -7.76
C LEU A 49 -7.89 4.12 -6.97
N ILE A 50 -6.71 4.28 -7.56
CA ILE A 50 -5.57 4.98 -6.94
C ILE A 50 -5.93 6.43 -6.60
N LYS A 51 -6.71 7.12 -7.44
CA LYS A 51 -7.22 8.47 -7.12
C LYS A 51 -8.14 8.47 -5.90
N MET A 52 -9.01 7.47 -5.77
CA MET A 52 -9.88 7.32 -4.60
C MET A 52 -9.05 7.02 -3.33
N LEU A 53 -8.07 6.13 -3.41
CA LEU A 53 -7.16 5.82 -2.30
C LEU A 53 -6.38 7.06 -1.86
N ARG A 54 -5.91 7.88 -2.80
CA ARG A 54 -5.21 9.15 -2.49
C ARG A 54 -6.12 10.13 -1.76
N ALA A 55 -7.39 10.24 -2.17
CA ALA A 55 -8.36 11.09 -1.48
C ALA A 55 -8.60 10.58 -0.05
N ALA A 56 -8.81 9.27 0.13
CA ALA A 56 -8.97 8.66 1.45
C ALA A 56 -7.74 8.90 2.35
N ALA A 57 -6.53 8.72 1.83
CA ALA A 57 -5.29 8.94 2.57
C ALA A 57 -5.11 10.39 3.03
N SER A 58 -5.56 11.36 2.24
CA SER A 58 -5.49 12.78 2.62
C SER A 58 -6.33 13.09 3.87
N ALA A 59 -7.40 12.33 4.11
CA ALA A 59 -8.28 12.45 5.27
C ALA A 59 -7.86 11.56 6.46
N ASN A 60 -7.01 10.55 6.25
CA ASN A 60 -6.66 9.53 7.25
C ASN A 60 -5.13 9.36 7.32
N ARG A 61 -4.44 10.39 7.85
CA ARG A 61 -2.96 10.44 7.91
C ARG A 61 -2.35 9.48 8.95
N ASP A 62 -3.16 8.96 9.85
CA ASP A 62 -2.84 7.92 10.83
C ASP A 62 -2.69 6.52 10.20
N LEU A 63 -3.11 6.37 8.94
CA LEU A 63 -2.94 5.15 8.14
C LEU A 63 -2.00 5.42 6.95
N ILE A 64 -1.35 4.37 6.48
CA ILE A 64 -0.62 4.38 5.21
C ILE A 64 -1.49 3.72 4.16
N PHE A 65 -1.75 4.39 3.05
CA PHE A 65 -2.42 3.78 1.91
C PHE A 65 -1.36 3.32 0.92
N ALA A 66 -1.41 2.04 0.56
CA ALA A 66 -0.49 1.44 -0.38
C ALA A 66 -1.24 0.60 -1.41
N TYR A 67 -0.64 0.41 -2.57
CA TYR A 67 -1.19 -0.45 -3.60
C TYR A 67 -0.12 -1.24 -4.32
N VAL A 68 -0.52 -2.38 -4.87
CA VAL A 68 0.34 -3.26 -5.67
C VAL A 68 -0.52 -3.95 -6.72
N GLY A 69 0.02 -4.15 -7.92
CA GLY A 69 -0.58 -5.00 -8.92
C GLY A 69 -0.05 -6.43 -8.83
N TRP A 70 -0.94 -7.41 -8.98
CA TRP A 70 -0.59 -8.83 -8.99
C TRP A 70 0.38 -9.14 -10.15
N GLU A 71 0.18 -8.54 -11.32
CA GLU A 71 1.07 -8.72 -12.48
C GLU A 71 2.48 -8.12 -12.25
N GLN A 72 2.57 -7.09 -11.40
CA GLN A 72 3.81 -6.40 -11.06
C GLN A 72 4.62 -7.14 -9.99
N TRP A 73 3.95 -7.81 -9.05
CA TRP A 73 4.62 -8.47 -7.93
C TRP A 73 3.83 -9.66 -7.35
N GLU A 74 3.61 -10.69 -8.17
CA GLU A 74 2.84 -11.89 -7.81
C GLU A 74 3.30 -12.52 -6.49
N GLY A 75 4.60 -12.79 -6.34
CA GLY A 75 5.14 -13.43 -5.13
C GLY A 75 4.93 -12.65 -3.84
N PHE A 76 4.76 -11.32 -3.90
CA PHE A 76 4.42 -10.53 -2.72
C PHE A 76 2.95 -10.66 -2.36
N VAL A 77 2.05 -10.69 -3.34
CA VAL A 77 0.61 -10.72 -3.05
C VAL A 77 0.09 -12.11 -2.66
N GLU A 78 0.84 -13.17 -2.99
CA GLU A 78 0.58 -14.53 -2.52
C GLU A 78 0.59 -14.63 -0.98
N ALA A 79 1.40 -13.80 -0.30
CA ALA A 79 1.40 -13.62 1.15
C ALA A 79 0.02 -13.32 1.76
N PHE A 80 -0.85 -12.69 0.96
CA PHE A 80 -2.16 -12.22 1.38
C PHE A 80 -3.30 -13.09 0.82
N ASP A 81 -2.99 -14.35 0.50
CA ASP A 81 -3.88 -15.33 -0.12
C ASP A 81 -4.52 -14.79 -1.42
N VAL A 82 -3.77 -13.98 -2.18
CA VAL A 82 -4.17 -13.52 -3.51
C VAL A 82 -3.50 -14.38 -4.56
N ASN A 83 -4.31 -14.98 -5.42
CA ASN A 83 -3.87 -15.75 -6.57
C ASN A 83 -4.70 -15.37 -7.81
N ARG A 84 -4.40 -15.99 -8.95
CA ARG A 84 -5.09 -15.74 -10.23
C ARG A 84 -6.61 -15.92 -10.23
N TRP A 85 -7.18 -16.62 -9.24
CA TRP A 85 -8.61 -16.85 -9.12
C TRP A 85 -9.30 -15.87 -8.16
N THR A 86 -8.51 -15.09 -7.42
CA THR A 86 -9.04 -14.10 -6.48
C THR A 86 -9.69 -12.95 -7.24
N SER A 87 -10.91 -12.58 -6.84
CA SER A 87 -11.57 -11.38 -7.36
C SER A 87 -10.83 -10.13 -6.86
N LEU A 88 -10.38 -9.29 -7.78
CA LEU A 88 -9.67 -8.04 -7.51
C LEU A 88 -10.55 -6.83 -7.90
N PRO A 89 -10.38 -5.67 -7.23
CA PRO A 89 -9.37 -5.38 -6.20
C PRO A 89 -9.72 -5.98 -4.83
N ARG A 90 -8.69 -6.34 -4.05
CA ARG A 90 -8.80 -6.77 -2.65
C ARG A 90 -8.09 -5.76 -1.76
N MET A 91 -8.65 -5.47 -0.58
CA MET A 91 -8.04 -4.58 0.40
C MET A 91 -7.79 -5.32 1.71
N VAL A 92 -6.61 -5.13 2.30
CA VAL A 92 -6.21 -5.75 3.57
C VAL A 92 -5.57 -4.70 4.47
N VAL A 93 -5.68 -4.91 5.80
CA VAL A 93 -4.95 -4.12 6.79
C VAL A 93 -3.74 -4.93 7.22
N TRP A 94 -2.56 -4.41 6.95
CA TRP A 94 -1.27 -5.03 7.21
C TRP A 94 -0.48 -4.18 8.20
N ASP A 95 0.33 -4.81 9.05
CA ASP A 95 1.11 -4.13 10.08
C ASP A 95 2.58 -3.93 9.73
N GLY A 96 3.00 -4.32 8.52
CA GLY A 96 4.37 -4.10 8.05
C GLY A 96 5.41 -5.09 8.59
N LYS A 97 5.02 -6.05 9.45
CA LYS A 97 5.95 -6.86 10.25
C LYS A 97 6.28 -8.25 9.69
N GLU A 98 5.57 -8.70 8.66
CA GLU A 98 5.94 -9.95 7.99
C GLU A 98 7.29 -9.77 7.26
N GLU A 99 8.20 -10.73 7.44
CA GLU A 99 9.59 -10.68 6.94
C GLU A 99 9.68 -10.82 5.41
N TYR A 100 9.12 -9.86 4.65
CA TYR A 100 9.34 -9.71 3.20
C TYR A 100 10.58 -8.88 2.85
N TYR A 101 11.39 -8.52 3.86
CA TYR A 101 12.58 -7.67 3.73
C TYR A 101 13.90 -8.46 3.59
N SER A 102 13.81 -9.79 3.42
CA SER A 102 14.93 -10.74 3.43
C SER A 102 15.63 -10.84 2.08
#